data_AF-A0A951MP37-F1
#
_entry.id   AF-A0A951MP37-F1
#
_cell.length_a   1.000
_cell.length_b   1.000
_cell.length_c   1.000
_cell.angle_alpha   90.00
_cell.angle_beta   90.00
_cell.angle_gamma   90.00
#
_symmetry.space_group_name_H-M   'P 1'
#
loop_
_entity.id
_entity.type
_entity.pdbx_description
1 polymer ?
#
loop_
_entity_poly.entity_id
_entity_poly.type
_entity_poly.pdbx_seq_one_letter_code
_entity_poly.pdbx_strand_id
1 'polypeptide(L)' 'MRLVEEIVRDPFFGAGKPEGLKHDRPGSWSRRITDADRLIYFVQGASVYFVGARWHYGRR' A
#
# COMPACT_ATOMS: atom_id res chain seq x y z
N MET A 1 3.38 -12.20 4.78
CA MET A 1 4.68 -11.97 4.12
C MET A 1 4.58 -11.82 2.59
N ARG A 2 3.74 -12.59 1.88
CA ARG A 2 3.63 -12.57 0.40
C ARG A 2 3.41 -11.19 -0.26
N LEU A 3 2.59 -10.31 0.32
CA LEU A 3 2.25 -9.01 -0.31
C LEU A 3 3.44 -8.03 -0.35
N VAL A 4 4.29 -8.04 0.68
CA VAL A 4 5.47 -7.14 0.74
C VAL A 4 6.48 -7.52 -0.33
N GLU A 5 6.76 -8.81 -0.49
CA GLU A 5 7.66 -9.31 -1.54
C GLU A 5 7.13 -8.99 -2.94
N GLU A 6 5.82 -9.08 -3.13
CA GLU A 6 5.18 -8.70 -4.40
C GLU A 6 5.31 -7.20 -4.68
N ILE A 7 5.08 -6.35 -3.68
CA ILE A 7 5.26 -4.89 -3.81
C ILE A 7 6.71 -4.53 -4.16
N VAL A 8 7.69 -5.23 -3.58
CA VAL A 8 9.10 -4.98 -3.89
C VAL A 8 9.43 -5.35 -5.34
N ARG A 9 8.81 -6.40 -5.90
CA ARG A 9 9.03 -6.83 -7.28
C ARG A 9 8.27 -5.98 -8.29
N ASP A 10 6.99 -5.71 -8.01
CA ASP A 10 6.11 -4.92 -8.86
C ASP A 10 5.28 -3.97 -7.98
N PRO A 11 5.76 -2.73 -7.75
CA PRO A 11 5.13 -1.81 -6.83
C PRO A 11 3.80 -1.25 -7.32
N PHE A 12 3.47 -1.36 -8.60
CA PHE A 12 2.30 -0.68 -9.18
C PHE A 12 1.24 -1.65 -9.73
N PHE A 13 1.55 -2.94 -9.83
CA PHE A 13 0.62 -3.97 -10.29
C PHE A 13 0.56 -5.19 -9.36
N GLY A 14 -0.39 -6.08 -9.64
CA GLY A 14 -0.57 -7.34 -8.91
C GLY A 14 -1.67 -7.30 -7.85
N ALA A 15 -1.54 -8.16 -6.85
CA ALA A 15 -2.54 -8.41 -5.83
C ALA A 15 -2.78 -7.20 -4.92
N GLY A 16 -3.96 -7.17 -4.30
CA GLY A 16 -4.34 -6.12 -3.37
C GLY A 16 -4.79 -4.82 -4.04
N LYS A 17 -5.09 -4.82 -5.35
CA LYS A 17 -5.63 -3.66 -6.09
C LYS A 17 -4.85 -2.36 -5.80
N PRO A 18 -3.66 -2.18 -6.42
CA PRO A 18 -2.83 -1.01 -6.19
C PRO A 18 -3.55 0.27 -6.59
N GLU A 19 -3.69 1.20 -5.66
CA GLU A 19 -4.40 2.47 -5.85
C GLU A 19 -3.50 3.64 -5.42
N GLY A 20 -3.20 4.55 -6.35
CA GLY A 20 -2.43 5.77 -6.06
C GLY A 20 -3.25 6.78 -5.26
N LEU A 21 -2.70 7.24 -4.13
CA LEU A 21 -3.35 8.21 -3.26
C LEU A 21 -3.08 9.64 -3.74
N LYS A 22 -4.17 10.40 -3.99
CA LYS A 22 -4.09 11.73 -4.60
C LYS A 22 -4.07 12.90 -3.59
N HIS A 23 -4.66 12.72 -2.41
CA HIS A 23 -4.92 13.84 -1.50
C HIS A 23 -4.00 13.84 -0.28
N ASP A 24 -4.10 12.84 0.60
CA ASP A 24 -3.40 12.85 1.89
C ASP A 24 -1.87 12.75 1.78
N ARG A 25 -1.37 12.07 0.73
CA ARG A 25 0.06 11.76 0.53
C ARG A 25 0.35 11.58 -0.97
N PRO A 26 0.57 12.67 -1.71
CA PRO A 26 0.88 12.61 -3.14
C PRO A 26 2.08 11.68 -3.40
N GLY A 27 1.95 10.79 -4.39
CA GLY A 27 3.00 9.83 -4.75
C GLY A 27 3.03 8.56 -3.89
N SER A 28 2.15 8.43 -2.91
CA SER A 28 1.97 7.17 -2.17
C SER A 28 0.91 6.27 -2.81
N TRP A 29 1.01 4.99 -2.48
CA TRP A 29 0.18 3.91 -2.99
C TRP A 29 -0.43 3.14 -1.83
N SER A 30 -1.64 2.61 -2.08
CA SER A 30 -2.32 1.72 -1.16
C SER A 30 -2.59 0.37 -1.80
N ARG A 31 -2.47 -0.70 -1.02
CA ARG A 31 -2.92 -2.05 -1.38
C ARG A 31 -3.72 -2.69 -0.27
N ARG A 32 -4.72 -3.48 -0.63
CA ARG A 32 -5.54 -4.27 0.29
C ARG A 32 -4.72 -5.42 0.88
N ILE A 33 -4.65 -5.45 2.21
CA ILE A 33 -4.17 -6.62 2.95
C ILE A 33 -5.37 -7.55 3.20
N THR A 34 -6.47 -6.95 3.66
CA THR A 34 -7.78 -7.56 3.84
C THR A 34 -8.83 -6.64 3.21
N ASP A 35 -10.12 -6.99 3.28
CA ASP A 35 -11.17 -6.09 2.79
C ASP A 35 -11.17 -4.74 3.51
N ALA A 36 -10.84 -4.74 4.81
CA ALA A 36 -10.78 -3.56 5.66
C ALA A 36 -9.40 -2.86 5.68
N ASP A 37 -8.32 -3.64 5.60
CA ASP A 37 -6.98 -3.12 5.87
C ASP A 37 -6.24 -2.71 4.60
N ARG A 38 -5.50 -1.60 4.69
CA ARG A 38 -4.67 -1.09 3.59
C ARG A 38 -3.22 -0.94 4.04
N LEU A 39 -2.31 -1.51 3.26
CA LEU A 39 -0.88 -1.22 3.34
C LEU A 39 -0.60 0.03 2.53
N ILE A 40 0.03 1.03 3.15
CA ILE A 40 0.42 2.29 2.51
C ILE A 40 1.94 2.30 2.34
N TYR A 41 2.41 2.61 1.14
CA TYR A 41 3.82 2.72 0.81
C TYR A 41 4.06 3.80 -0.25
N PHE A 42 5.31 4.19 -0.46
CA PHE A 42 5.71 4.99 -1.62
C PHE A 42 7.00 4.43 -2.21
N VAL A 43 7.26 4.78 -3.47
CA VAL A 43 8.43 4.32 -4.22
C VAL A 43 9.32 5.52 -4.49
N GLN A 44 10.60 5.40 -4.18
CA GLN A 44 11.59 6.43 -4.48
C GLN A 44 12.86 5.76 -5.00
N GLY A 45 13.19 6.02 -6.27
CA GLY A 45 14.27 5.31 -6.96
C GLY A 45 13.98 3.80 -7.03
N ALA A 46 14.92 2.99 -6.56
CA ALA A 46 14.81 1.53 -6.48
C ALA A 46 14.27 1.03 -5.12
N SER A 47 13.86 1.94 -4.24
CA SER A 47 13.46 1.60 -2.87
C SER A 47 11.95 1.75 -2.67
N VAL A 48 11.38 0.83 -1.91
CA VAL A 48 10.00 0.90 -1.41
C VAL A 48 10.01 1.25 0.07
N TYR A 49 9.24 2.26 0.45
CA TYR A 49 9.10 2.71 1.83
C TYR A 49 7.69 2.43 2.32
N PHE A 50 7.58 1.55 3.32
CA PHE A 50 6.31 1.22 3.96
C PHE A 50 6.00 2.25 5.05
N VAL A 51 4.88 2.97 4.87
CA VAL A 51 4.45 4.05 5.79
C VAL A 51 3.64 3.47 6.94
N GLY A 52 2.88 2.42 6.68
CA GLY A 52 2.11 1.70 7.70
C GLY A 52 0.92 0.95 7.10
N ALA A 53 0.30 0.11 7.92
CA ALA A 53 -0.99 -0.48 7.62
C ALA A 53 -2.07 0.38 8.30
N ARG A 54 -2.89 1.09 7.51
CA ARG A 54 -4.03 1.83 8.04
C ARG A 54 -5.22 0.88 8.19
N TRP A 55 -5.68 0.73 9.43
CA TRP A 55 -7.06 0.35 9.75
C TRP A 55 -7.98 1.53 9.46
N HIS A 56 -9.12 1.27 8.81
CA HIS A 56 -10.26 2.17 8.95
C HIS A 56 -10.84 1.95 10.35
N TYR A 57 -10.78 2.96 11.22
CA TYR A 57 -11.50 2.95 12.48
C TYR A 57 -12.97 2.66 12.23
N GLY A 58 -13.39 1.46 12.63
CA GLY A 58 -14.73 0.93 12.52
C GLY A 58 -14.91 -0.20 13.52
N ARG A 59 -14.41 -0.04 14.73
CA ARG A 59 -14.90 -0.77 15.90
C ARG A 59 -15.62 0.22 16.79
N ARG A 60 -16.94 0.25 16.64
CA ARG A 60 -17.82 0.30 17.81
C ARG A 60 -17.69 -1.02 18.56
#